data_AF-A0A645FKR7-F1
#
_entry.id   AF-A0A645FKR7-F1
#
_cell.length_a   1.000
_cell.length_b   1.000
_cell.length_c   1.000
_cell.angle_alpha   90.00
_cell.angle_beta   90.00
_cell.angle_gamma   90.00
#
_symmetry.space_group_name_H-M   'P 1'
#
loop_
_entity.id
_entity.type
_entity.pdbx_description
1 polymer ?
#
loop_
_entity_poly.entity_id
_entity_poly.type
_entity_poly.pdbx_seq_one_letter_code
_entity_poly.pdbx_strand_id
1 'polypeptide(L)' 'MLSGTSPDGRLVEAVELPSAVHPFFIGVQYHPEFKSRPNRAHPLFVGLVEAALAAQAANAEGAVTGKQ' A
#
# COMPACT_ATOMS: atom_id res chain seq x y z
N MET A 1 12.11 0.31 4.30
CA MET A 1 12.94 1.41 3.78
C MET A 1 12.33 2.72 4.23
N LEU A 2 13.15 3.75 4.44
CA LEU A 2 12.67 5.11 4.73
C LEU A 2 12.41 5.78 3.38
N SER A 3 11.13 5.89 3.00
CA SER A 3 10.73 6.36 1.67
C SER A 3 10.27 7.81 1.66
N GLY A 4 10.01 8.38 2.83
CA GLY A 4 9.74 9.80 3.02
C GLY A 4 10.32 10.30 4.32
N THR A 5 10.96 11.47 4.25
CA THR A 5 11.46 12.20 5.43
C THR A 5 10.98 13.65 5.37
N SER A 6 10.99 14.32 6.52
CA SER A 6 10.78 15.77 6.59
C SER A 6 11.79 16.51 5.70
N PRO A 7 11.51 17.77 5.29
CA PRO A 7 12.41 18.53 4.42
C PRO A 7 13.82 18.72 4.97
N ASP A 8 13.97 18.71 6.30
CA ASP A 8 15.26 18.77 7.01
C ASP A 8 15.88 17.40 7.30
N GLY A 9 15.22 16.31 6.88
CA GLY A 9 15.68 14.92 7.01
C GLY A 9 15.62 14.33 8.42
N ARG A 10 15.05 15.04 9.40
CA ARG A 10 15.10 14.64 10.82
C ARG A 10 13.98 13.69 11.23
N LEU A 11 12.84 13.77 10.57
CA LEU A 11 11.67 12.95 10.88
C LEU A 11 11.38 12.00 9.71
N VAL A 12 11.02 10.77 10.04
CA VAL A 12 10.52 9.80 9.05
C VAL A 12 9.03 10.05 8.87
N GLU A 13 8.61 10.30 7.64
CA GLU A 13 7.22 10.61 7.28
C GLU A 13 6.52 9.43 6.60
N ALA A 14 7.29 8.60 5.88
CA ALA A 14 6.78 7.42 5.19
C ALA A 14 7.81 6.28 5.17
N VAL A 15 7.31 5.05 5.30
CA VAL A 15 8.09 3.81 5.20
C VAL A 15 7.40 2.82 4.28
N GLU A 16 8.20 2.03 3.57
CA GLU A 16 7.68 0.92 2.76
C GLU A 16 8.55 -0.34 2.90
N LEU A 17 8.01 -1.52 2.60
CA LEU A 17 8.83 -2.72 2.41
C LEU A 17 9.11 -2.93 0.92
N PRO A 18 10.23 -3.59 0.56
CA PRO A 18 10.45 -4.00 -0.82
C PRO A 18 9.29 -4.87 -1.32
N SER A 19 8.89 -4.68 -2.57
CA SER A 19 7.77 -5.41 -3.18
C SER A 19 7.97 -6.93 -3.20
N ALA A 20 9.23 -7.37 -3.28
CA ALA A 20 9.60 -8.80 -3.17
C ALA A 20 9.32 -9.40 -1.78
N VAL A 21 9.24 -8.57 -0.73
CA VAL A 21 8.90 -8.98 0.64
C VAL A 21 7.39 -8.86 0.87
N HIS A 22 6.80 -7.74 0.47
CA HIS A 22 5.36 -7.53 0.56
C HIS A 22 4.90 -6.63 -0.60
N PRO A 23 3.93 -7.07 -1.43
CA PRO A 23 3.58 -6.38 -2.68
C PRO A 23 3.01 -4.97 -2.45
N PHE A 24 2.40 -4.71 -1.30
CA PHE A 24 1.94 -3.39 -0.90
C PHE A 24 2.05 -3.19 0.61
N PHE A 25 3.14 -2.59 1.08
CA PHE A 25 3.32 -2.23 2.50
C PHE A 25 3.76 -0.78 2.57
N ILE A 26 2.88 0.10 3.04
CA ILE A 26 3.16 1.53 3.20
C ILE A 26 2.64 1.98 4.55
N GLY A 27 3.50 2.62 5.35
CA GLY A 27 3.14 3.31 6.58
C GLY A 27 3.47 4.80 6.46
N VAL A 28 2.56 5.66 6.92
CA VAL A 28 2.74 7.13 6.91
C VAL A 28 2.39 7.71 8.26
N GLN A 29 3.06 8.80 8.65
CA GLN A 29 2.81 9.46 9.93
C GLN A 29 1.68 10.50 9.86
N TYR A 30 1.43 11.06 8.67
CA TYR A 30 0.35 12.00 8.42
C TYR A 30 -0.99 11.30 8.16
N HIS A 31 -2.07 12.10 8.10
CA HIS A 31 -3.43 11.64 7.88
C HIS A 31 -3.91 11.84 6.42
N PRO A 32 -3.65 10.90 5.49
CA PRO A 32 -4.09 11.02 4.09
C PRO A 32 -5.62 11.02 3.94
N GLU A 33 -6.36 10.47 4.89
CA GLU A 33 -7.82 10.40 4.91
C GLU A 33 -8.46 11.79 4.84
N PHE A 34 -7.89 12.79 5.52
CA PHE A 34 -8.43 14.15 5.50
C PHE A 34 -8.27 14.84 4.14
N LYS A 35 -7.37 14.35 3.29
CA LYS A 35 -7.15 14.85 1.93
C LYS A 35 -7.89 14.05 0.86
N SER A 36 -8.43 12.87 1.18
CA SER A 36 -9.22 12.05 0.27
C SER A 36 -10.61 12.66 0.03
N ARG A 37 -11.14 12.55 -1.19
CA ARG A 37 -12.49 12.99 -1.56
C ARG A 37 -13.20 11.92 -2.39
N PRO A 38 -14.54 11.84 -2.39
CA PRO A 38 -15.27 10.82 -3.16
C PRO A 38 -14.94 10.80 -4.66
N ASN A 39 -14.77 11.98 -5.27
CA ASN A 39 -14.41 12.14 -6.68
C ASN A 39 -12.89 12.22 -6.95
N ARG A 40 -12.07 12.17 -5.89
CA ARG A 40 -10.61 12.24 -5.96
C ARG A 40 -10.03 11.55 -4.72
N ALA A 41 -10.02 10.22 -4.77
CA ALA A 41 -9.46 9.42 -3.69
C ALA A 41 -7.96 9.68 -3.55
N HIS A 42 -7.46 9.66 -2.32
CA HIS A 42 -6.02 9.79 -2.08
C HIS A 42 -5.26 8.58 -2.65
N PRO A 43 -4.10 8.76 -3.32
CA PRO A 43 -3.38 7.67 -3.99
C PRO A 43 -3.09 6.46 -3.10
N LEU A 44 -2.76 6.68 -1.82
CA LEU A 44 -2.51 5.59 -0.87
C LEU A 44 -3.71 4.64 -0.69
N PHE A 45 -4.94 5.15 -0.71
CA PHE A 45 -6.13 4.29 -0.59
C PHE A 45 -6.46 3.60 -1.91
N VAL A 46 -6.24 4.28 -3.04
CA VAL A 46 -6.41 3.65 -4.37
C VAL A 46 -5.45 2.47 -4.50
N GLY A 47 -4.17 2.69 -4.23
CA GLY A 47 -3.15 1.63 -4.27
C GLY A 47 -3.41 0.49 -3.29
N LEU A 48 -3.92 0.78 -2.08
CA LEU A 48 -4.29 -0.25 -1.10
C LEU A 48 -5.39 -1.17 -1.64
N VAL A 49 -6.45 -0.59 -2.23
CA VAL A 49 -7.56 -1.35 -2.78
C VAL A 49 -7.13 -2.15 -4.02
N GLU A 50 -6.35 -1.55 -4.91
CA GLU A 50 -5.80 -2.24 -6.08
C GLU A 50 -4.94 -3.44 -5.67
N ALA A 51 -4.06 -3.26 -4.68
CA ALA A 51 -3.23 -4.35 -4.15
C ALA A 51 -4.07 -5.45 -3.49
N ALA A 52 -5.13 -5.08 -2.76
CA ALA A 52 -6.03 -6.05 -2.16
C ALA A 52 -6.79 -6.87 -3.22
N LEU A 53 -7.23 -6.24 -4.32
CA LEU A 53 -7.87 -6.94 -5.44
C LEU A 53 -6.88 -7.89 -6.14
N ALA A 54 -5.64 -7.45 -6.36
CA ALA A 54 -4.60 -8.31 -6.93
C ALA A 54 -4.29 -9.52 -6.03
N ALA A 55 -4.20 -9.31 -4.71
CA ALA A 55 -3.98 -10.39 -3.75
C ALA A 55 -5.18 -11.36 -3.70
N GLN A 56 -6.41 -10.84 -3.78
CA GLN A 56 -7.61 -11.68 -3.86
C GLN A 56 -7.60 -12.57 -5.11
N ALA A 57 -7.26 -12.01 -6.27
CA ALA A 57 -7.17 -12.75 -7.53
C ALA A 57 -6.11 -13.86 -7.45
N ALA A 58 -4.90 -13.54 -6.97
CA ALA A 58 -3.83 -14.52 -6.79
C ALA A 58 -4.21 -15.66 -5.82
N ASN A 59 -4.91 -15.33 -4.72
CA ASN A 59 -5.40 -16.34 -3.77
C ASN A 59 -6.47 -17.24 -4.40
N ALA A 60 -7.34 -16.70 -5.25
CA ALA A 60 -8.34 -17.48 -5.97
C ALA A 60 -7.68 -18.45 -6.97
N GLU A 61 -6.66 -18.02 -7.71
CA GLU A 61 -5.90 -18.86 -8.64
C GLU A 61 -5.11 -19.98 -7.91
N GLY A 62 -4.52 -19.65 -6.75
CA GLY A 62 -3.86 -20.62 -5.88
C GLY A 62 -4.81 -21.68 -5.33
N ALA A 63 -6.05 -21.29 -4.98
CA ALA A 63 -7.09 -22.22 -4.51
C ALA A 63 -7.60 -23.16 -5.62
N VAL A 64 -7.60 -22.73 -6.88
CA VAL A 64 -7.97 -23.57 -8.04
C VAL A 64 -6.87 -24.59 -8.34
N THR A 65 -5.60 -24.21 -8.18
CA THR A 65 -4.44 -25.08 -8.48
C THR A 65 -4.10 -26.05 -7.34
N GLY A 66 -4.54 -25.76 -6.11
CA GLY A 66 -4.33 -26.57 -4.91
C GLY A 66 -5.26 -27.78 -4.72
N LYS A 67 -6.13 -28.11 -5.70
CA LYS A 67 -6.83 -29.40 -5.75
C LYS A 67 -5.94 -30.43 -6.47
N GLN A 68 -5.01 -31.03 -5.74
CA GLN A 68 -4.55 -32.40 -6.02
C GLN A 68 -4.97 -33.29 -4.86
#